data_AF-A0A7Y5PMS1-F1
#
_entry.id   AF-A0A7Y5PMS1-F1
#
_cell.length_a   1.000
_cell.length_b   1.000
_cell.length_c   1.000
_cell.angle_alpha   90.00
_cell.angle_beta   90.00
_cell.angle_gamma   90.00
#
_symmetry.space_group_name_H-M   'P 1'
#
loop_
_entity.id
_entity.type
_entity.pdbx_description
1 polymer ?
#
loop_
_entity_poly.entity_id
_entity_poly.type
_entity_poly.pdbx_seq_one_letter_code
_entity_poly.pdbx_strand_id
1 'polypeptide(L)'
;MRPACECSVIIPTRDRAAVLVTLRAASLRAHAGQFALPGGRIDAGETPEQAALRELHEELGLALPPHAVCGRLDDMPTRSGYVITPVVVWAGVARVLHPHAAEVARVHRLPLTELLRPDAPLLDDVAGQANPTLRMPVGSIWIAAPTAAMLYQFREVCLLERPTRVAHFEHPRFAWS
;
A
#
# COMPACT_ATOMS: atom_id res chain seq x y z
N MET A 1 -10.03 12.85 -12.96
CA MET A 1 -9.64 12.24 -11.67
C MET A 1 -8.41 12.97 -11.14
N ARG A 2 -8.18 12.98 -9.82
CA ARG A 2 -7.00 13.60 -9.20
C ARG A 2 -5.89 12.54 -9.01
N PRO A 3 -4.62 12.83 -9.33
CA PRO A 3 -3.55 11.86 -9.13
C PRO A 3 -3.16 11.75 -7.65
N ALA A 4 -2.85 10.54 -7.22
CA ALA A 4 -2.22 10.21 -5.95
C ALA A 4 -1.21 9.07 -6.18
N CYS A 5 -0.21 8.96 -5.32
CA CYS A 5 0.69 7.81 -5.30
C CYS A 5 0.61 7.12 -3.94
N GLU A 6 0.67 5.80 -3.95
CA GLU A 6 0.97 5.01 -2.76
C GLU A 6 2.25 4.22 -3.06
N CYS A 7 3.05 3.92 -2.04
CA CYS A 7 4.28 3.19 -2.25
C CYS A 7 4.32 1.89 -1.44
N SER A 8 4.61 0.79 -2.12
CA SER A 8 4.94 -0.49 -1.48
C SER A 8 6.43 -0.51 -1.18
N VAL A 9 6.78 -0.18 0.07
CA VAL A 9 8.19 -0.20 0.50
C VAL A 9 8.55 -1.57 1.01
N ILE A 10 9.57 -2.17 0.39
CA ILE A 10 10.15 -3.44 0.79
C ILE A 10 11.43 -3.17 1.57
N ILE A 11 11.50 -3.74 2.77
CA ILE A 11 12.66 -3.70 3.65
C ILE A 11 13.13 -5.12 3.96
N PRO A 12 14.38 -5.51 3.64
CA PRO A 12 15.03 -6.64 4.28
C PRO A 12 15.14 -6.42 5.81
N THR A 13 14.57 -7.35 6.56
CA THR A 13 14.83 -7.60 7.98
C THR A 13 15.84 -8.76 8.10
N ARG A 14 16.50 -8.91 9.26
CA ARG A 14 17.70 -9.75 9.51
C ARG A 14 17.74 -11.07 8.73
N ASP A 15 16.60 -11.76 8.56
CA ASP A 15 16.51 -13.03 7.81
C ASP A 15 15.38 -13.08 6.75
N ARG A 16 14.56 -12.02 6.58
CA ARG A 16 13.41 -11.98 5.65
C ARG A 16 13.05 -10.56 5.21
N ALA A 17 12.54 -10.37 4.00
CA ALA A 17 11.95 -9.08 3.60
C ALA A 17 10.55 -8.85 4.20
N ALA A 18 10.17 -7.57 4.33
CA ALA A 18 8.87 -7.12 4.80
C ALA A 18 8.38 -5.90 4.01
N VAL A 19 7.07 -5.75 3.86
CA VAL A 19 6.44 -4.51 3.36
C VAL A 19 6.14 -3.58 4.54
N LEU A 20 6.37 -2.28 4.38
CA LEU A 20 5.86 -1.29 5.35
C LEU A 20 4.40 -0.98 5.11
N VAL A 21 3.61 -1.07 6.18
CA VAL A 21 2.24 -0.56 6.23
C VAL A 21 2.10 0.35 7.46
N THR A 22 1.39 1.46 7.30
CA THR A 22 1.15 2.45 8.36
C THR A 22 -0.26 2.31 8.88
N LEU A 23 -0.44 2.53 10.18
CA LEU A 23 -1.73 2.78 10.77
C LEU A 23 -1.94 4.28 10.81
N ARG A 24 -2.92 4.80 10.07
CA ARG A 24 -3.18 6.24 9.98
C ARG A 24 -3.64 6.79 11.33
N ALA A 25 -3.15 7.98 11.70
CA ALA A 25 -3.50 8.64 12.95
C ALA A 25 -5.01 8.83 13.09
N ALA A 26 -5.54 8.61 14.31
CA ALA A 26 -6.97 8.68 14.58
C ALA A 26 -7.55 10.09 14.41
N SER A 27 -6.70 11.11 14.43
CA SER A 27 -7.04 12.53 14.24
C SER A 27 -7.27 12.94 12.78
N LEU A 28 -6.98 12.05 11.81
CA LEU A 28 -7.15 12.37 10.39
C LEU A 28 -8.62 12.32 9.98
N ARG A 29 -9.04 13.30 9.17
CA ARG A 29 -10.43 13.46 8.70
C ARG A 29 -10.93 12.32 7.79
N ALA A 30 -10.05 11.46 7.30
CA ALA A 30 -10.37 10.33 6.44
C ALA A 30 -9.48 9.12 6.81
N HIS A 31 -10.06 7.91 6.76
CA HIS A 31 -9.34 6.64 6.94
C HIS A 31 -8.64 6.45 8.29
N ALA A 32 -9.10 7.12 9.34
CA ALA A 32 -8.58 7.00 10.70
C ALA A 32 -8.56 5.53 11.16
N GLY A 33 -7.40 5.05 11.64
CA GLY A 33 -7.26 3.66 12.13
C GLY A 33 -7.26 2.57 11.06
N GLN A 34 -7.20 2.92 9.77
CA GLN A 34 -7.02 1.95 8.69
C GLN A 34 -5.54 1.72 8.39
N PHE A 35 -5.20 0.50 7.98
CA PHE A 35 -3.89 0.19 7.41
C PHE A 35 -3.80 0.77 6.01
N ALA A 36 -2.72 1.51 5.75
CA ALA A 36 -2.42 2.08 4.44
C ALA A 36 -0.96 1.80 4.08
N LEU A 37 -0.64 1.88 2.80
CA LEU A 37 0.73 2.05 2.36
C LEU A 37 1.13 3.52 2.57
N PRO A 38 2.41 3.82 2.84
CA PRO A 38 2.86 5.21 2.85
C PRO A 38 2.60 5.88 1.50
N GLY A 39 2.24 7.15 1.51
CA GLY A 39 1.96 7.88 0.28
C GLY A 39 0.93 8.98 0.43
N GLY A 40 0.79 9.74 -0.64
CA GLY A 40 -0.02 10.93 -0.65
C GLY A 40 -0.26 11.45 -2.06
N ARG A 41 -0.41 12.77 -2.16
CA ARG A 41 -0.75 13.41 -3.43
C ARG A 41 0.50 13.62 -4.25
N ILE A 42 0.35 13.49 -5.57
CA ILE A 42 1.40 13.89 -6.51
C ILE A 42 1.28 15.41 -6.71
N ASP A 43 2.36 16.14 -6.41
CA ASP A 43 2.39 17.58 -6.58
C ASP A 43 2.66 17.99 -8.04
N ALA A 44 2.38 19.25 -8.36
CA ALA A 44 2.53 19.73 -9.72
C ALA A 44 3.99 19.65 -10.19
N GLY A 45 4.24 18.90 -11.26
CA GLY A 45 5.57 18.69 -11.82
C GLY A 45 6.30 17.46 -11.27
N GLU A 46 5.73 16.73 -10.31
CA GLU A 46 6.29 15.47 -9.82
C GLU A 46 5.87 14.27 -10.69
N THR A 47 6.78 13.31 -10.83
CA THR A 47 6.41 11.94 -11.23
C THR A 47 5.90 11.16 -10.02
N PRO A 48 5.13 10.07 -10.22
CA PRO A 48 4.73 9.17 -9.14
C PRO A 48 5.89 8.67 -8.27
N GLU A 49 7.07 8.40 -8.85
CA GLU A 49 8.26 7.99 -8.10
C GLU A 49 8.78 9.10 -7.20
N GLN A 50 8.83 10.34 -7.70
CA GLN A 50 9.29 11.49 -6.92
C GLN A 50 8.37 11.73 -5.73
N ALA A 51 7.06 11.70 -5.97
CA ALA A 51 6.06 11.82 -4.91
C ALA A 51 6.19 10.67 -3.89
N ALA A 52 6.33 9.41 -4.33
CA ALA A 52 6.52 8.28 -3.44
C ALA A 52 7.76 8.42 -2.53
N LEU A 53 8.90 8.86 -3.08
CA LEU A 53 10.13 9.06 -2.31
C LEU A 53 10.00 10.25 -1.35
N ARG A 54 9.32 11.34 -1.73
CA ARG A 54 9.03 12.47 -0.86
C ARG A 54 8.14 12.05 0.31
N GLU A 55 7.02 11.40 0.04
CA GLU A 55 6.06 10.95 1.06
C GLU A 55 6.71 9.97 2.04
N LEU A 56 7.63 9.09 1.58
CA LEU A 56 8.39 8.23 2.49
C LEU A 56 9.31 8.98 3.44
N HIS A 57 9.90 10.06 2.95
CA HIS A 57 10.70 10.93 3.79
C HIS A 57 9.82 11.70 4.78
N GLU A 58 8.69 12.24 4.33
CA GLU A 58 7.77 13.03 5.16
C GLU A 58 7.08 12.19 6.24
N GLU A 59 6.49 11.05 5.87
CA GLU A 59 5.71 10.23 6.80
C GLU A 59 6.60 9.39 7.73
N LEU A 60 7.77 8.92 7.25
CA LEU A 60 8.57 7.90 7.95
C LEU A 60 10.02 8.31 8.23
N GLY A 61 10.46 9.48 7.77
CA GLY A 61 11.87 9.90 7.83
C GLY A 61 12.80 9.07 6.93
N LEU A 62 12.25 8.36 5.94
CA LEU A 62 13.01 7.41 5.12
C LEU A 62 13.45 8.06 3.80
N ALA A 63 14.61 8.72 3.81
CA ALA A 63 15.22 9.28 2.61
C ALA A 63 15.90 8.18 1.77
N LEU A 64 15.45 8.00 0.53
CA LEU A 64 15.96 7.01 -0.40
C LEU A 64 16.34 7.66 -1.74
N PRO A 65 17.40 7.16 -2.42
CA PRO A 65 17.79 7.67 -3.73
C PRO A 65 16.85 7.17 -4.84
N PRO A 66 16.79 7.83 -6.01
CA PRO A 66 15.93 7.41 -7.12
C PRO A 66 16.11 5.96 -7.58
N HIS A 67 17.33 5.42 -7.51
CA HIS A 67 17.63 4.03 -7.89
C HIS A 67 17.09 2.98 -6.90
N ALA A 68 16.53 3.40 -5.74
CA ALA A 68 15.81 2.52 -4.84
C ALA A 68 14.43 2.12 -5.42
N VAL A 69 13.92 2.85 -6.40
CA VAL A 69 12.66 2.53 -7.07
C VAL A 69 12.86 1.32 -7.98
N CYS A 70 12.08 0.27 -7.75
CA CYS A 70 12.10 -0.95 -8.55
C CYS A 70 11.17 -0.88 -9.76
N GLY A 71 10.06 -0.14 -9.64
CA GLY A 71 9.06 0.00 -10.70
C GLY A 71 7.69 0.41 -10.17
N ARG A 72 6.67 0.26 -11.02
CA ARG A 72 5.26 0.55 -10.70
C ARG A 72 4.40 -0.68 -10.85
N LEU A 73 3.32 -0.74 -10.07
CA LEU A 73 2.20 -1.65 -10.29
C LEU A 73 1.09 -0.94 -11.08
N ASP A 74 -0.07 -1.58 -11.26
CA ASP A 74 -1.16 -0.96 -12.01
C ASP A 74 -1.78 0.23 -11.28
N ASP A 75 -2.17 1.23 -12.06
CA ASP A 75 -3.01 2.32 -11.57
C ASP A 75 -4.36 1.80 -11.03
N MET A 76 -4.74 2.29 -9.86
CA MET A 76 -5.95 1.91 -9.14
C MET A 76 -6.91 3.11 -9.04
N PRO A 77 -7.97 3.17 -9.87
CA PRO A 77 -8.99 4.18 -9.72
C PRO A 77 -9.79 3.92 -8.42
N THR A 78 -9.98 4.98 -7.65
CA THR A 78 -10.78 4.96 -6.42
C THR A 78 -12.14 5.62 -6.66
N ARG A 79 -13.15 5.18 -5.90
CA ARG A 79 -14.49 5.80 -5.95
C ARG A 79 -14.51 7.25 -5.46
N SER A 80 -13.49 7.69 -4.70
CA SER A 80 -13.27 9.09 -4.31
C SER A 80 -12.79 10.00 -5.44
N GLY A 81 -12.59 9.46 -6.65
CA GLY A 81 -12.15 10.22 -7.83
C GLY A 81 -10.63 10.44 -7.89
N TYR A 82 -9.87 9.72 -7.06
CA TYR A 82 -8.41 9.64 -7.16
C TYR A 82 -7.99 8.42 -7.98
N VAL A 83 -6.84 8.53 -8.66
CA VAL A 83 -6.13 7.36 -9.21
C VAL A 83 -4.86 7.20 -8.40
N ILE A 84 -4.69 6.02 -7.80
CA ILE A 84 -3.49 5.67 -7.04
C ILE A 84 -2.52 4.97 -7.99
N THR A 85 -1.31 5.49 -8.12
CA THR A 85 -0.21 4.80 -8.82
C THR A 85 0.71 4.13 -7.80
N PRO A 86 0.73 2.79 -7.68
CA PRO A 86 1.55 2.11 -6.69
C PRO A 86 3.01 2.03 -7.14
N VAL A 87 3.93 2.55 -6.34
CA VAL A 87 5.39 2.53 -6.61
C VAL A 87 6.07 1.51 -5.69
N VAL A 88 6.86 0.59 -6.26
CA VAL A 88 7.63 -0.40 -5.50
C VAL A 88 9.02 0.17 -5.23
N VAL A 89 9.41 0.23 -3.95
CA VAL A 89 10.70 0.78 -3.52
C VAL A 89 11.44 -0.24 -2.66
N TRP A 90 12.70 -0.51 -2.98
CA TRP A 90 13.59 -1.32 -2.17
C TRP A 90 14.43 -0.43 -1.25
N ALA A 91 14.09 -0.42 0.03
CA ALA A 91 14.73 0.44 1.02
C ALA A 91 16.03 -0.17 1.61
N GLY A 92 16.45 -1.35 1.14
CA GLY A 92 17.58 -2.08 1.74
C GLY A 92 17.36 -2.34 3.23
N VAL A 93 18.42 -2.60 4.00
CA VAL A 93 18.30 -2.84 5.45
C VAL A 93 17.87 -1.56 6.13
N ALA A 94 16.56 -1.34 6.25
CA ALA A 94 16.07 -0.06 6.72
C ALA A 94 16.24 0.05 8.23
N ARG A 95 17.10 1.01 8.55
CA ARG A 95 17.48 1.59 9.83
C ARG A 95 16.28 2.25 10.52
N VAL A 96 16.56 2.91 11.64
CA VAL A 96 15.58 3.60 12.49
C VAL A 96 14.59 4.42 11.64
N LEU A 97 13.29 4.21 11.88
CA LEU A 97 12.21 5.00 11.27
C LEU A 97 11.83 6.13 12.22
N HIS A 98 11.42 7.27 11.67
CA HIS A 98 10.96 8.43 12.42
C HIS A 98 9.55 8.81 11.94
N PRO A 99 8.50 8.09 12.38
CA PRO A 99 7.15 8.34 11.91
C PRO A 99 6.64 9.72 12.33
N HIS A 100 6.04 10.45 11.40
CA HIS A 100 5.43 11.74 11.69
C HIS A 100 4.11 11.52 12.45
N ALA A 101 4.11 11.79 13.76
CA ALA A 101 3.01 11.42 14.66
C ALA A 101 1.65 12.04 14.32
N ALA A 102 1.61 13.15 13.56
CA ALA A 102 0.36 13.75 13.12
C ALA A 102 -0.36 12.93 12.04
N GLU A 103 0.38 12.08 11.32
CA GLU A 103 -0.12 11.33 10.16
C GLU A 103 -0.05 9.82 10.39
N VAL A 104 1.01 9.34 11.04
CA VAL A 104 1.27 7.92 11.28
C VAL A 104 1.20 7.62 12.78
N ALA A 105 0.17 6.87 13.19
CA ALA A 105 0.06 6.40 14.58
C ALA A 105 1.06 5.27 14.86
N ARG A 106 1.23 4.33 13.92
CA ARG A 106 2.16 3.20 14.04
C ARG A 106 2.66 2.78 12.68
N VAL A 107 3.88 2.23 12.64
CA VAL A 107 4.44 1.58 11.47
C VAL A 107 4.56 0.09 11.75
N HIS A 108 4.06 -0.72 10.82
CA HIS A 108 4.16 -2.17 10.87
C HIS A 108 5.05 -2.67 9.73
N ARG A 109 5.94 -3.60 10.07
CA ARG A 109 6.74 -4.36 9.10
C ARG A 109 6.04 -5.68 8.86
N LEU A 110 5.31 -5.78 7.75
CA LEU A 110 4.57 -6.97 7.36
C LEU A 110 5.51 -7.94 6.64
N PRO A 111 5.89 -9.09 7.23
CA PRO A 111 6.77 -10.04 6.54
C PRO A 111 6.17 -10.47 5.20
N LEU A 112 7.00 -10.64 4.16
CA LEU A 112 6.49 -11.08 2.85
C LEU A 112 5.74 -12.42 2.91
N THR A 113 6.06 -13.26 3.90
CA THR A 113 5.35 -14.52 4.16
C THR A 113 3.88 -14.33 4.53
N GLU A 114 3.50 -13.19 5.11
CA GLU A 114 2.08 -12.87 5.37
C GLU A 114 1.31 -12.63 4.05
N LEU A 115 1.98 -12.13 3.01
CA LEU A 115 1.36 -11.99 1.68
C LEU A 115 1.24 -13.34 0.96
N LEU A 116 2.01 -14.35 1.37
CA LEU A 116 2.07 -15.67 0.77
C LEU A 116 1.20 -16.72 1.49
N ARG A 117 0.34 -16.29 2.40
CA ARG A 117 -0.55 -17.21 3.14
C ARG A 117 -1.46 -18.00 2.18
N PRO A 118 -1.80 -19.25 2.53
CA PRO A 118 -2.67 -20.09 1.71
C PRO A 118 -4.13 -19.63 1.69
N ASP A 119 -4.57 -18.88 2.70
CA ASP A 119 -5.90 -18.27 2.80
C ASP A 119 -5.98 -16.87 2.15
N ALA A 120 -4.92 -16.43 1.46
CA ALA A 120 -4.87 -15.16 0.74
C ALA A 120 -5.00 -15.36 -0.80
N PRO A 121 -5.77 -14.50 -1.50
CA PRO A 121 -6.62 -13.43 -0.97
C PRO A 121 -7.97 -13.96 -0.46
N LEU A 122 -8.63 -13.17 0.38
CA LEU A 122 -10.04 -13.36 0.72
C LEU A 122 -10.89 -12.55 -0.27
N LEU A 123 -11.88 -13.20 -0.89
CA LEU A 123 -12.80 -12.57 -1.83
C LEU A 123 -14.23 -12.65 -1.28
N ASP A 124 -14.89 -11.50 -1.17
CA ASP A 124 -16.31 -11.44 -0.79
C ASP A 124 -17.16 -11.02 -1.98
N ASP A 125 -18.12 -11.87 -2.35
CA ASP A 125 -19.16 -11.53 -3.33
C ASP A 125 -20.29 -10.77 -2.62
N VAL A 126 -20.37 -9.47 -2.90
CA VAL A 126 -21.42 -8.60 -2.34
C VAL A 126 -22.56 -8.48 -3.33
N ALA A 127 -23.76 -8.87 -2.92
CA ALA A 127 -24.96 -8.76 -3.76
C ALA A 127 -25.13 -7.34 -4.33
N GLY A 128 -25.27 -7.24 -5.65
CA GLY A 128 -25.40 -5.97 -6.38
C GLY A 128 -24.08 -5.28 -6.74
N GLN A 129 -22.92 -5.89 -6.47
CA GLN A 129 -21.64 -5.48 -7.06
C GLN A 129 -21.31 -6.35 -8.27
N ALA A 130 -20.63 -5.77 -9.27
CA ALA A 130 -20.26 -6.47 -10.49
C ALA A 130 -19.02 -7.37 -10.30
N ASN A 131 -18.15 -7.02 -9.35
CA ASN A 131 -16.92 -7.76 -9.06
C ASN A 131 -16.77 -7.99 -7.54
N PRO A 132 -15.99 -8.99 -7.10
CA PRO A 132 -15.76 -9.24 -5.68
C PRO A 132 -14.96 -8.12 -5.00
N THR A 133 -15.16 -7.99 -3.69
CA THR A 133 -14.29 -7.16 -2.84
C THR A 133 -13.08 -7.98 -2.37
N LEU A 134 -11.87 -7.47 -2.60
CA LEU A 134 -10.63 -8.14 -2.18
C LEU A 134 -10.18 -7.70 -0.79
N ARG A 135 -9.79 -8.68 0.04
CA ARG A 135 -9.12 -8.48 1.33
C ARG A 135 -7.84 -9.33 1.42
N MET A 136 -6.83 -8.80 2.08
CA MET A 136 -5.59 -9.51 2.39
C MET A 136 -5.56 -9.86 3.89
N PRO A 137 -5.50 -11.15 4.27
CA PRO A 137 -5.35 -11.54 5.66
C PRO A 137 -3.94 -11.19 6.15
N VAL A 138 -3.84 -10.65 7.36
CA VAL A 138 -2.59 -10.27 8.02
C VAL A 138 -2.69 -10.61 9.50
N GLY A 139 -1.88 -11.56 9.97
CA GLY A 139 -2.00 -12.08 11.33
C GLY A 139 -3.41 -12.64 11.60
N SER A 140 -4.14 -11.99 12.51
CA SER A 140 -5.54 -12.32 12.86
C SER A 140 -6.56 -11.29 12.35
N ILE A 141 -6.13 -10.32 11.53
CA ILE A 141 -6.97 -9.26 10.96
C ILE A 141 -6.90 -9.33 9.44
N TRP A 142 -7.54 -8.38 8.75
CA TRP A 142 -7.46 -8.23 7.32
C TRP A 142 -7.32 -6.76 6.92
N ILE A 143 -6.66 -6.53 5.80
CA ILE A 143 -6.59 -5.24 5.09
C ILE A 143 -7.60 -5.30 3.94
N ALA A 144 -8.34 -4.23 3.72
CA ALA A 144 -9.31 -4.10 2.63
C ALA A 144 -8.73 -3.35 1.42
N ALA A 145 -9.37 -3.49 0.26
CA ALA A 145 -9.07 -2.66 -0.90
C ALA A 145 -9.31 -1.16 -0.60
N PRO A 146 -8.51 -0.23 -1.18
CA PRO A 146 -7.57 -0.43 -2.28
C PRO A 146 -6.21 -1.02 -1.85
N THR A 147 -5.78 -0.80 -0.60
CA THR A 147 -4.48 -1.27 -0.09
C THR A 147 -4.30 -2.77 -0.26
N ALA A 148 -5.33 -3.57 0.03
CA ALA A 148 -5.28 -5.01 -0.16
C ALA A 148 -5.06 -5.42 -1.63
N ALA A 149 -5.65 -4.70 -2.59
CA ALA A 149 -5.48 -5.00 -4.02
C ALA A 149 -4.04 -4.74 -4.47
N MET A 150 -3.42 -3.65 -3.99
CA MET A 150 -2.00 -3.36 -4.26
C MET A 150 -1.07 -4.41 -3.64
N LEU A 151 -1.31 -4.80 -2.38
CA LEU A 151 -0.55 -5.88 -1.72
C LEU A 151 -0.70 -7.22 -2.44
N TYR A 152 -1.90 -7.53 -2.93
CA TYR A 152 -2.17 -8.73 -3.72
C TYR A 152 -1.44 -8.69 -5.08
N GLN A 153 -1.49 -7.56 -5.79
CA GLN A 153 -0.76 -7.42 -7.05
C GLN A 153 0.75 -7.53 -6.84
N PHE A 154 1.28 -6.91 -5.78
CA PHE A 154 2.67 -7.03 -5.40
C PHE A 154 3.06 -8.50 -5.18
N ARG A 155 2.26 -9.27 -4.44
CA ARG A 155 2.47 -10.72 -4.24
C ARG A 155 2.53 -11.45 -5.58
N GLU A 156 1.52 -11.28 -6.43
CA GLU A 156 1.44 -12.02 -7.68
C GLU A 156 2.60 -11.66 -8.62
N VAL A 157 2.86 -10.37 -8.84
CA VAL A 157 3.86 -9.90 -9.82
C VAL A 157 5.28 -10.06 -9.30
N CYS A 158 5.56 -9.58 -8.08
CA CYS A 158 6.93 -9.46 -7.58
C CYS A 158 7.42 -10.70 -6.83
N LEU A 159 6.53 -11.51 -6.25
CA LEU A 159 6.92 -12.69 -5.47
C LEU A 159 6.64 -14.01 -6.18
N LEU A 160 5.59 -14.06 -6.99
CA LEU A 160 5.15 -15.28 -7.68
C LEU A 160 5.34 -15.22 -9.20
N GLU A 161 5.84 -14.10 -9.74
CA GLU A 161 6.10 -13.89 -11.17
C GLU A 161 4.87 -14.11 -12.06
N ARG A 162 3.68 -13.75 -11.56
CA ARG A 162 2.40 -13.87 -12.25
C ARG A 162 1.90 -12.49 -12.70
N PRO A 163 1.57 -12.31 -13.99
CA PRO A 163 1.10 -11.03 -14.52
C PRO A 163 -0.39 -10.79 -14.16
N THR A 164 -0.68 -10.54 -12.88
CA THR A 164 -2.05 -10.37 -12.37
C THR A 164 -2.46 -8.91 -12.34
N ARG A 165 -3.61 -8.60 -12.95
CA ARG A 165 -4.27 -7.28 -12.91
C ARG A 165 -5.27 -7.22 -11.74
N VAL A 166 -5.39 -6.08 -11.07
CA VAL A 166 -6.25 -5.96 -9.86
C VAL A 166 -7.26 -4.81 -9.89
N ALA A 167 -7.24 -3.97 -10.94
CA ALA A 167 -8.12 -2.80 -11.07
C ALA A 167 -9.62 -3.13 -11.18
N HIS A 168 -9.99 -4.41 -11.37
CA HIS A 168 -11.38 -4.86 -11.46
C HIS A 168 -12.01 -5.17 -10.09
N PHE A 169 -11.22 -5.28 -9.01
CA PHE A 169 -11.76 -5.57 -7.68
C PHE A 169 -12.52 -4.37 -7.11
N GLU A 170 -13.63 -4.65 -6.43
CA GLU A 170 -14.43 -3.62 -5.77
C GLU A 170 -13.85 -3.24 -4.40
N HIS A 171 -14.14 -2.01 -3.98
CA HIS A 171 -13.73 -1.51 -2.66
C HIS A 171 -14.87 -1.70 -1.64
N PRO A 172 -14.58 -2.11 -0.39
CA PRO A 172 -15.63 -2.27 0.62
C PRO A 172 -16.33 -0.94 0.93
N ARG A 173 -17.64 -1.00 1.17
CA ARG A 173 -18.50 0.18 1.38
C ARG A 173 -18.08 1.03 2.60
N PHE A 174 -17.48 0.42 3.62
CA PHE A 174 -17.05 1.07 4.87
C PHE A 174 -15.61 1.61 4.85
N ALA A 175 -14.83 1.38 3.78
CA ALA A 175 -13.45 1.87 3.74
C ALA A 175 -13.36 3.43 3.71
N TRP A 176 -14.48 4.15 3.78
CA TRP A 176 -14.57 5.58 3.49
C TRP A 176 -15.45 6.38 4.48
N SER A 177 -15.84 5.79 5.62
CA SER A 177 -16.52 6.48 6.73
C SER A 177 -15.56 6.88 7.83
#